data_AF-A0A813VT25-F1
#
_entry.id   AF-A0A813VT25-F1
#
_cell.length_a   1.000
_cell.length_b   1.000
_cell.length_c   1.000
_cell.angle_alpha   90.00
_cell.angle_beta   90.00
_cell.angle_gamma   90.00
#
_symmetry.space_group_name_H-M   'P 1'
#
loop_
_entity.id
_entity.type
_entity.pdbx_description
1 polymer ?
#
loop_
_entity_poly.entity_id
_entity_poly.type
_entity_poly.pdbx_seq_one_letter_code
_entity_poly.pdbx_strand_id
1 'polypeptide(L)'
;MAVDSTSAMEVLKVIGKYFKKKDDRLQKLELLNPDSHKAVQWLRKHKKLFKADVYEPFILLISIKDDNVKNLLYSIVPRCDLEALFLFEDLDDMFIFIDECHKKHKWIVHVSTIPDINLKKLKKTTKSVMLEEILNGVDGPDAVLKYLCQSIENLDDSLSTTTNNISSNESTMAMKSTKMASYFLREFLMEALVKLVDVSFYAE
;
A
#
# COMPACT_ATOMS: atom_id res chain seq x y z
N MET A 1 18.54 -4.88 18.24
CA MET A 1 19.28 -3.90 17.41
C MET A 1 18.28 -2.85 16.96
N ALA A 2 18.38 -1.63 17.50
CA ALA A 2 17.51 -0.54 17.10
C ALA A 2 17.85 -0.15 15.67
N VAL A 3 16.87 -0.22 14.76
CA VAL A 3 17.02 0.31 13.40
C VAL A 3 17.10 1.83 13.54
N ASP A 4 18.24 2.40 13.17
CA ASP A 4 18.55 3.82 13.28
C ASP A 4 17.51 4.67 12.53
N SER A 5 16.68 5.38 13.29
CA SER A 5 15.64 6.28 12.77
C SER A 5 16.20 7.43 11.93
N THR A 6 17.51 7.67 12.01
CA THR A 6 18.25 8.64 11.19
C THR A 6 18.30 8.19 9.73
N SER A 7 18.51 6.90 9.46
CA SER A 7 18.66 6.35 8.11
C SER A 7 17.34 6.40 7.31
N ALA A 8 16.20 6.13 7.96
CA ALA A 8 14.89 6.22 7.32
C ALA A 8 14.51 7.65 6.92
N MET A 9 14.83 8.65 7.76
CA MET A 9 14.59 10.06 7.46
C MET A 9 15.50 10.60 6.35
N GLU A 10 16.72 10.08 6.25
CA GLU A 10 17.68 10.44 5.20
C GLU A 10 17.24 9.88 3.83
N VAL A 11 16.76 8.64 3.82
CA VAL A 11 16.11 8.01 2.66
C VAL A 11 14.87 8.80 2.24
N LEU A 12 14.02 9.25 3.18
CA LEU A 12 12.84 10.09 2.89
C LEU A 12 13.21 11.47 2.33
N LYS A 13 14.31 12.08 2.79
CA LYS A 13 14.84 13.35 2.26
C LYS A 13 15.35 13.20 0.83
N VAL A 14 16.05 12.10 0.53
CA VAL A 14 16.51 11.79 -0.84
C VAL A 14 15.32 11.48 -1.75
N ILE A 15 14.31 10.77 -1.23
CA ILE A 15 13.08 10.43 -1.95
C ILE A 15 12.26 11.69 -2.29
N GLY A 16 12.26 12.71 -1.42
CA GLY A 16 11.48 13.94 -1.58
C GLY A 16 11.97 14.92 -2.64
N LYS A 17 13.22 14.81 -3.11
CA LYS A 17 13.86 15.84 -3.94
C LYS A 17 13.69 15.66 -5.46
N TYR A 18 13.10 14.57 -5.94
CA TYR A 18 13.11 14.24 -7.37
C TYR A 18 11.76 13.70 -7.87
N PHE A 19 10.95 14.60 -8.44
CA PHE A 19 9.74 14.25 -9.17
C PHE A 19 9.59 15.13 -10.43
N LYS A 20 9.95 14.60 -11.61
CA LYS A 20 9.57 15.22 -12.91
C LYS A 20 9.26 14.24 -14.05
N LYS A 21 9.71 12.96 -14.06
CA LYS A 21 9.42 12.01 -15.16
C LYS A 21 9.07 10.60 -14.69
N LYS A 22 8.28 9.88 -15.51
CA LYS A 22 7.78 8.51 -15.25
C LYS A 22 8.91 7.46 -15.23
N ASP A 23 9.94 7.64 -16.04
CA ASP A 23 11.08 6.72 -16.13
C ASP A 23 11.95 6.75 -14.86
N ASP A 24 12.12 7.93 -14.24
CA ASP A 24 12.87 8.09 -12.99
C ASP A 24 12.21 7.32 -11.83
N ARG A 25 10.88 7.20 -11.85
CA ARG A 25 10.11 6.50 -10.81
C ARG A 25 10.27 4.98 -10.92
N LEU A 26 10.40 4.46 -12.13
CA LEU A 26 10.61 3.02 -12.36
C LEU A 26 12.01 2.58 -11.93
N GLN A 27 13.04 3.36 -12.26
CA GLN A 27 14.41 3.12 -11.78
C GLN A 27 14.48 3.18 -10.25
N LYS A 28 13.74 4.10 -9.64
CA LYS A 28 13.64 4.18 -8.18
C LYS A 28 12.95 2.97 -7.57
N LEU A 29 11.89 2.47 -8.20
CA LEU A 29 11.24 1.24 -7.77
C LEU A 29 12.21 0.06 -7.84
N GLU A 30 13.07 -0.02 -8.86
CA GLU A 30 14.11 -1.05 -8.95
C GLU A 30 15.06 -1.05 -7.74
N LEU A 31 15.42 0.14 -7.25
CA LEU A 31 16.28 0.29 -6.06
C LEU A 31 15.55 -0.01 -4.75
N LEU A 32 14.28 0.41 -4.63
CA LEU A 32 13.51 0.27 -3.39
C LEU A 32 12.91 -1.12 -3.22
N ASN A 33 12.36 -1.68 -4.30
CA ASN A 33 11.74 -2.98 -4.35
C ASN A 33 11.98 -3.63 -5.74
N PRO A 34 13.10 -4.38 -5.89
CA PRO A 34 13.47 -5.03 -7.14
C PRO A 34 12.42 -6.03 -7.66
N ASP A 35 11.70 -6.69 -6.76
CA ASP A 35 10.70 -7.70 -7.12
C ASP A 35 9.42 -7.06 -7.65
N SER A 36 8.96 -5.99 -7.02
CA SER A 36 7.88 -5.14 -7.53
C SER A 36 8.26 -4.54 -8.90
N HIS A 37 9.51 -4.10 -9.08
CA HIS A 37 10.00 -3.64 -10.39
C HIS A 37 9.90 -4.73 -11.47
N LYS A 38 10.36 -5.96 -11.19
CA LYS A 38 10.23 -7.10 -12.12
C LYS A 38 8.76 -7.41 -12.41
N ALA A 39 7.91 -7.40 -11.40
CA ALA A 39 6.48 -7.65 -11.53
C ALA A 39 5.80 -6.58 -12.41
N VAL A 40 6.15 -5.29 -12.26
CA VAL A 40 5.69 -4.21 -13.16
C VAL A 40 6.12 -4.48 -14.61
N GLN A 41 7.39 -4.85 -14.82
CA GLN A 41 7.88 -5.16 -16.17
C GLN A 41 7.15 -6.35 -16.79
N TRP A 42 6.89 -7.40 -16.01
CA TRP A 42 6.15 -8.57 -16.45
C TRP A 42 4.70 -8.21 -16.77
N LEU A 43 4.02 -7.47 -15.88
CA LEU A 43 2.63 -7.01 -16.08
C LEU A 43 2.49 -6.24 -17.39
N ARG A 44 3.42 -5.30 -17.64
CA ARG A 44 3.41 -4.48 -18.87
C ARG A 44 3.56 -5.31 -20.14
N LYS A 45 4.33 -6.40 -20.11
CA LYS A 45 4.50 -7.33 -21.24
C LYS A 45 3.29 -8.23 -21.44
N HIS A 46 2.54 -8.53 -20.37
CA HIS A 46 1.47 -9.50 -20.36
C HIS A 46 0.08 -8.89 -20.12
N LYS A 47 -0.10 -7.59 -20.39
CA LYS A 47 -1.39 -6.90 -20.22
C LYS A 47 -2.57 -7.61 -20.88
N LYS A 48 -2.33 -8.33 -21.98
CA LYS A 48 -3.36 -9.09 -22.72
C LYS A 48 -3.89 -10.33 -21.98
N LEU A 49 -3.25 -10.75 -20.88
CA LEU A 49 -3.74 -11.85 -20.05
C LEU A 49 -4.88 -11.42 -19.12
N PHE A 50 -5.01 -10.12 -18.87
CA PHE A 50 -5.97 -9.55 -17.94
C PHE A 50 -7.21 -9.07 -18.69
N LYS A 51 -8.39 -9.34 -18.12
CA LYS A 51 -9.68 -8.93 -18.71
C LYS A 51 -10.12 -7.54 -18.24
N ALA A 52 -9.61 -7.06 -17.10
CA ALA A 52 -9.87 -5.74 -16.54
C ALA A 52 -8.56 -4.98 -16.26
N ASP A 53 -8.68 -3.72 -15.84
CA ASP A 53 -7.49 -2.90 -15.57
C ASP A 53 -6.77 -3.36 -14.29
N VAL A 54 -5.43 -3.37 -14.39
CA VAL A 54 -4.50 -3.62 -13.29
C VAL A 54 -3.67 -2.37 -13.07
N TYR A 55 -3.70 -1.87 -11.83
CA TYR A 55 -3.01 -0.65 -11.44
C TYR A 55 -1.68 -1.01 -10.79
N GLU A 56 -0.61 -0.41 -11.31
CA GLU A 56 0.76 -0.54 -10.80
C GLU A 56 0.93 0.09 -9.39
N PRO A 57 2.07 -0.15 -8.70
CA PRO A 57 2.35 0.43 -7.39
C PRO A 57 2.24 1.95 -7.32
N PHE A 58 1.84 2.46 -6.15
CA PHE A 58 1.48 3.87 -5.97
C PHE A 58 2.66 4.79 -6.28
N ILE A 59 3.88 4.36 -5.96
CA ILE A 59 5.11 5.06 -6.32
C ILE A 59 5.27 5.30 -7.82
N LEU A 60 4.48 4.67 -8.70
CA LEU A 60 4.45 4.93 -10.15
C LEU A 60 3.22 5.74 -10.61
N LEU A 61 2.14 5.75 -9.83
CA LEU A 61 0.84 6.27 -10.25
C LEU A 61 0.48 7.65 -9.68
N ILE A 62 0.91 7.96 -8.45
CA ILE A 62 0.44 9.17 -7.76
C ILE A 62 1.39 10.36 -7.93
N SER A 63 0.87 11.58 -7.86
CA SER A 63 1.66 12.80 -7.67
C SER A 63 1.21 13.46 -6.37
N ILE A 64 2.16 13.98 -5.59
CA ILE A 64 1.88 14.57 -4.27
C ILE A 64 2.21 16.06 -4.34
N LYS A 65 1.28 16.89 -3.87
CA LYS A 65 1.32 18.34 -4.00
C LYS A 65 2.42 19.00 -3.16
N ASP A 66 2.62 18.53 -1.93
CA ASP A 66 3.60 19.09 -1.00
C ASP A 66 4.11 18.07 0.03
N ASP A 67 5.14 18.47 0.77
CA ASP A 67 5.82 17.62 1.74
C ASP A 67 4.96 17.25 2.95
N ASN A 68 3.95 18.06 3.31
CA ASN A 68 3.07 17.76 4.44
C ASN A 68 2.15 16.59 4.08
N VAL A 69 1.50 16.66 2.92
CA VAL A 69 0.67 15.58 2.37
C VAL A 69 1.50 14.31 2.20
N LYS A 70 2.74 14.44 1.73
CA LYS A 70 3.67 13.31 1.57
C LYS A 70 3.95 12.63 2.91
N ASN A 71 4.34 13.39 3.93
CA ASN A 71 4.64 12.85 5.27
C ASN A 71 3.39 12.21 5.90
N LEU A 72 2.22 12.82 5.69
CA LEU A 72 0.95 12.27 6.12
C LEU A 72 0.68 10.91 5.46
N LEU A 73 0.81 10.83 4.13
CA LEU A 73 0.63 9.59 3.38
C LEU A 73 1.54 8.46 3.89
N TYR A 74 2.84 8.75 4.08
CA TYR A 74 3.82 7.78 4.62
C TYR A 74 3.52 7.36 6.06
N SER A 75 2.79 8.17 6.83
CA SER A 75 2.41 7.84 8.21
C SER A 75 1.19 6.92 8.31
N ILE A 76 0.36 6.91 7.27
CA ILE A 76 -0.91 6.17 7.21
C ILE A 76 -0.71 4.85 6.49
N VAL A 77 -0.08 4.92 5.31
CA VAL A 77 0.03 3.79 4.39
C VAL A 77 1.35 3.06 4.65
N PRO A 78 1.32 1.74 4.85
CA PRO A 78 2.55 0.96 4.97
C PRO A 78 3.46 1.20 3.78
N ARG A 79 4.77 1.32 4.05
CA ARG A 79 5.77 1.50 3.00
C ARG A 79 5.71 0.41 1.93
N CYS A 80 5.46 -0.83 2.34
CA CYS A 80 5.31 -1.97 1.44
C CYS A 80 4.16 -1.77 0.45
N ASP A 81 3.05 -1.18 0.87
CA ASP A 81 1.93 -0.92 -0.05
C ASP A 81 2.27 0.19 -1.05
N LEU A 82 2.98 1.24 -0.62
CA LEU A 82 3.39 2.32 -1.52
C LEU A 82 4.32 1.82 -2.64
N GLU A 83 5.17 0.84 -2.35
CA GLU A 83 6.22 0.33 -3.23
C GLU A 83 5.81 -0.95 -3.99
N ALA A 84 4.90 -1.75 -3.43
CA ALA A 84 4.64 -3.12 -3.91
C ALA A 84 3.17 -3.48 -4.15
N LEU A 85 2.21 -2.59 -3.87
CA LEU A 85 0.78 -2.90 -4.02
C LEU A 85 0.29 -2.75 -5.46
N PHE A 86 -0.27 -3.83 -6.00
CA PHE A 86 -1.02 -3.84 -7.25
C PHE A 86 -2.51 -3.90 -6.95
N LEU A 87 -3.30 -3.05 -7.63
CA LEU A 87 -4.76 -3.05 -7.49
C LEU A 87 -5.42 -3.68 -8.71
N PHE A 88 -6.43 -4.52 -8.46
CA PHE A 88 -7.16 -5.24 -9.48
C PHE A 88 -8.64 -4.86 -9.47
N GLU A 89 -9.21 -4.65 -10.66
CA GLU A 89 -10.66 -4.53 -10.84
C GLU A 89 -11.37 -5.87 -10.76
N ASP A 90 -10.67 -6.96 -11.08
CA ASP A 90 -11.22 -8.30 -11.12
C ASP A 90 -10.41 -9.32 -10.29
N LEU A 91 -11.12 -10.25 -9.66
CA LEU A 91 -10.55 -11.26 -8.78
C LEU A 91 -9.79 -12.36 -9.53
N ASP A 92 -10.25 -12.80 -10.69
CA ASP A 92 -9.56 -13.82 -11.50
C ASP A 92 -8.23 -13.27 -12.02
N ASP A 93 -8.24 -12.02 -12.47
CA ASP A 93 -7.02 -11.29 -12.88
C ASP A 93 -6.00 -11.20 -11.73
N MET A 94 -6.48 -10.94 -10.51
CA MET A 94 -5.64 -10.95 -9.32
C MET A 94 -5.02 -12.34 -9.08
N PHE A 95 -5.79 -13.42 -9.22
CA PHE A 95 -5.26 -14.78 -9.05
C PHE A 95 -4.23 -15.17 -10.11
N ILE A 96 -4.43 -14.77 -11.38
CA ILE A 96 -3.43 -14.96 -12.44
C ILE A 96 -2.12 -14.28 -12.06
N PHE A 97 -2.19 -13.05 -11.55
CA PHE A 97 -1.00 -12.30 -11.16
C PHE A 97 -0.30 -12.88 -9.93
N ILE A 98 -1.06 -13.33 -8.91
CA ILE A 98 -0.51 -14.01 -7.73
C ILE A 98 0.21 -15.29 -8.13
N ASP A 99 -0.39 -16.12 -8.99
CA ASP A 99 0.21 -17.37 -9.46
C ASP A 99 1.57 -17.10 -10.12
N GLU A 100 1.62 -16.10 -10.99
CA GLU A 100 2.85 -15.71 -11.65
C GLU A 100 3.90 -15.17 -10.67
N CYS A 101 3.54 -14.19 -9.86
CA CYS A 101 4.50 -13.49 -9.02
C CYS A 101 4.97 -14.37 -7.85
N HIS A 102 4.05 -14.96 -7.10
CA HIS A 102 4.36 -15.69 -5.87
C HIS A 102 4.72 -17.16 -6.15
N LYS A 103 3.99 -17.86 -7.02
CA LYS A 103 4.24 -19.30 -7.21
C LYS A 103 5.39 -19.56 -8.16
N LYS A 104 5.42 -18.91 -9.32
CA LYS A 104 6.46 -19.15 -10.33
C LYS A 104 7.74 -18.39 -10.07
N HIS A 105 7.64 -17.11 -9.74
CA HIS A 105 8.82 -16.24 -9.62
C HIS A 105 9.28 -15.97 -8.19
N LYS A 106 8.45 -16.27 -7.18
CA LYS A 106 8.73 -16.01 -5.75
C LYS A 106 9.05 -14.53 -5.46
N TRP A 107 8.48 -13.61 -6.24
CA TRP A 107 8.58 -12.17 -6.04
C TRP A 107 7.70 -11.72 -4.87
N ILE A 108 8.23 -10.85 -4.01
CA ILE A 108 7.47 -10.31 -2.89
C ILE A 108 6.71 -9.05 -3.34
N VAL A 109 5.43 -9.23 -3.67
CA VAL A 109 4.50 -8.17 -4.08
C VAL A 109 3.22 -8.22 -3.27
N HIS A 110 2.57 -7.06 -3.10
CA HIS A 110 1.28 -6.94 -2.44
C HIS A 110 0.17 -6.81 -3.49
N VAL A 111 -1.00 -7.35 -3.20
CA VAL A 111 -2.15 -7.32 -4.11
C VAL A 111 -3.42 -7.03 -3.33
N SER A 112 -4.32 -6.26 -3.94
CA SER A 112 -5.66 -6.03 -3.40
C SER A 112 -6.63 -5.77 -4.54
N THR A 113 -7.92 -6.00 -4.28
CA THR A 113 -8.98 -5.46 -5.12
C THR A 113 -9.22 -3.99 -4.81
N ILE A 114 -9.87 -3.31 -5.74
CA ILE A 114 -10.28 -1.91 -5.58
C ILE A 114 -11.48 -1.85 -4.64
N PRO A 115 -11.44 -1.01 -3.60
CA PRO A 115 -12.57 -0.86 -2.68
C PRO A 115 -13.79 -0.28 -3.39
N ASP A 116 -14.99 -0.72 -3.02
CA ASP A 116 -16.25 -0.15 -3.50
C ASP A 116 -16.59 1.15 -2.74
N ILE A 117 -15.80 2.20 -3.00
CA ILE A 117 -15.96 3.52 -2.41
C ILE A 117 -16.39 4.53 -3.47
N ASN A 118 -17.45 5.27 -3.18
CA ASN A 118 -17.87 6.40 -4.00
C ASN A 118 -17.07 7.66 -3.62
N LEU A 119 -15.97 7.91 -4.32
CA LEU A 119 -15.09 9.07 -4.07
C LEU A 119 -15.82 10.41 -4.12
N LYS A 120 -16.80 10.58 -5.02
CA LYS A 120 -17.55 11.84 -5.15
C LYS A 120 -18.42 12.09 -3.93
N LYS A 121 -19.05 11.04 -3.39
CA LYS A 121 -19.83 11.12 -2.15
C LYS A 121 -18.89 11.40 -0.98
N LEU A 122 -17.81 10.63 -0.85
CA LEU A 122 -16.85 10.76 0.23
C LEU A 122 -16.24 12.17 0.31
N LYS A 123 -15.80 12.73 -0.82
CA LYS A 123 -15.28 14.11 -0.89
C LYS A 123 -16.28 15.17 -0.38
N LYS A 124 -17.58 14.92 -0.48
CA LYS A 124 -18.62 15.85 -0.02
C LYS A 124 -19.04 15.63 1.43
N THR A 125 -18.92 14.39 1.92
CA THR A 125 -19.47 13.99 3.22
C THR A 125 -18.42 13.79 4.30
N THR A 126 -17.14 13.65 3.92
CA THR A 126 -16.06 13.41 4.88
C THR A 126 -15.95 14.58 5.86
N LYS A 127 -15.75 14.24 7.13
CA LYS A 127 -15.40 15.19 8.20
C LYS A 127 -13.97 14.97 8.70
N SER A 128 -13.28 13.97 8.16
CA SER A 128 -11.90 13.66 8.52
C SER A 128 -10.98 14.64 7.80
N VAL A 129 -10.31 15.50 8.58
CA VAL A 129 -9.32 16.47 8.08
C VAL A 129 -8.21 15.75 7.32
N MET A 130 -7.81 14.56 7.81
CA MET A 130 -6.80 13.72 7.17
C MET A 130 -7.23 13.24 5.78
N LEU A 131 -8.47 12.76 5.65
CA LEU A 131 -9.04 12.37 4.35
C LEU A 131 -9.09 13.56 3.39
N GLU A 132 -9.54 14.72 3.87
CA GLU A 132 -9.64 15.94 3.06
C GLU A 132 -8.27 16.38 2.54
N GLU A 133 -7.25 16.38 3.41
CA GLU A 133 -5.88 16.76 3.06
C GLU A 133 -5.25 15.81 2.01
N ILE A 134 -5.43 14.49 2.18
CA ILE A 134 -4.97 13.50 1.20
C ILE A 134 -5.73 13.63 -0.13
N LEU A 135 -7.05 13.78 -0.10
CA LEU A 135 -7.89 13.88 -1.31
C LEU A 135 -7.63 15.16 -2.14
N ASN A 136 -7.14 16.21 -1.49
CA ASN A 136 -6.78 17.48 -2.14
C ASN A 136 -5.29 17.58 -2.48
N GLY A 137 -4.46 16.73 -1.88
CA GLY A 137 -3.01 16.77 -2.01
C GLY A 137 -2.40 15.64 -2.85
N VAL A 138 -3.17 14.60 -3.19
CA VAL A 138 -2.73 13.45 -3.98
C VAL A 138 -3.53 13.38 -5.27
N ASP A 139 -2.83 13.45 -6.40
CA ASP A 139 -3.37 13.19 -7.73
C ASP A 139 -3.03 11.77 -8.18
N GLY A 140 -3.99 11.04 -8.75
CA GLY A 140 -3.79 9.69 -9.25
C GLY A 140 -5.09 9.05 -9.74
N PRO A 141 -5.04 7.80 -10.21
CA PRO A 141 -6.23 7.07 -10.63
C PRO A 141 -7.23 6.89 -9.49
N ASP A 142 -8.53 6.91 -9.79
CA ASP A 142 -9.61 6.73 -8.81
C ASP A 142 -9.43 5.44 -7.99
N ALA A 143 -8.97 4.36 -8.62
CA ALA A 143 -8.65 3.09 -7.95
C ALA A 143 -7.69 3.27 -6.77
N VAL A 144 -6.62 4.04 -6.97
CA VAL A 144 -5.61 4.30 -5.94
C VAL A 144 -6.18 5.19 -4.84
N LEU A 145 -6.92 6.25 -5.21
CA LEU A 145 -7.55 7.15 -4.25
C LEU A 145 -8.56 6.41 -3.36
N LYS A 146 -9.35 5.47 -3.93
CA LYS A 146 -10.27 4.63 -3.17
C LYS A 146 -9.53 3.78 -2.12
N TYR A 147 -8.41 3.16 -2.48
CA TYR A 147 -7.59 2.39 -1.54
C TYR A 147 -7.05 3.27 -0.40
N LEU A 148 -6.54 4.46 -0.72
CA LEU A 148 -6.04 5.40 0.28
C LEU A 148 -7.15 5.82 1.25
N CYS A 149 -8.34 6.15 0.73
CA CYS A 149 -9.48 6.48 1.56
C CYS A 149 -9.87 5.35 2.51
N GLN A 150 -9.98 4.11 2.01
CA GLN A 150 -10.31 2.98 2.86
C GLN A 150 -9.27 2.75 3.96
N SER A 151 -7.99 2.90 3.62
CA SER A 151 -6.89 2.74 4.57
C SER A 151 -6.98 3.75 5.72
N ILE A 152 -7.43 4.97 5.43
CA ILE A 152 -7.62 6.03 6.43
C ILE A 152 -8.89 5.81 7.26
N GLU A 153 -10.01 5.46 6.61
CA GLU A 153 -11.27 5.16 7.33
C GLU A 153 -11.07 4.01 8.33
N ASN A 154 -10.39 2.93 7.92
CA ASN A 154 -10.04 1.82 8.80
C ASN A 154 -9.15 2.26 9.98
N LEU A 155 -8.29 3.27 9.76
CA LEU A 155 -7.43 3.81 10.81
C LEU A 155 -8.23 4.65 11.82
N ASP A 156 -9.15 5.48 11.35
CA ASP A 156 -10.03 6.33 12.17
C ASP A 156 -10.99 5.48 13.02
N ASP A 157 -11.59 4.43 12.44
CA ASP A 157 -12.45 3.48 13.16
C ASP A 157 -11.70 2.72 14.26
N SER A 158 -10.45 2.32 13.98
CA SER A 158 -9.58 1.69 14.98
C SER A 158 -9.27 2.61 16.16
N LEU A 159 -9.06 3.91 15.91
CA LEU A 159 -8.76 4.89 16.96
C LEU A 159 -9.98 5.15 17.85
N SER A 160 -11.17 5.34 17.25
CA SER A 160 -12.41 5.62 17.99
C SER A 160 -12.86 4.44 18.87
N THR A 161 -12.66 3.21 18.40
CA THR A 161 -12.96 2.00 19.18
C THR A 161 -12.02 1.84 20.38
N THR A 162 -10.79 2.35 20.29
CA THR A 162 -9.79 2.24 21.37
C THR A 162 -9.94 3.35 22.41
N THR A 163 -10.38 4.56 22.03
CA THR A 163 -10.63 5.66 22.97
C THR A 163 -11.79 5.40 23.93
N ASN A 164 -12.74 4.53 23.55
CA ASN A 164 -13.83 4.14 24.44
C ASN A 164 -13.40 3.14 25.54
N ASN A 165 -12.16 2.64 25.52
CA ASN A 165 -11.69 1.59 26.43
C ASN A 165 -10.47 1.94 27.28
N ILE A 166 -9.89 3.15 27.19
CA ILE A 166 -8.65 3.47 27.92
C ILE A 166 -8.70 4.88 28.53
N SER A 167 -8.95 4.94 29.84
CA SER A 167 -8.51 6.04 30.69
C SER A 167 -7.00 5.93 30.96
N SER A 168 -6.36 7.10 31.06
CA SER A 168 -4.98 7.40 31.54
C SER A 168 -3.78 6.96 30.68
N ASN A 169 -3.30 7.94 29.89
CA ASN A 169 -1.91 8.41 29.72
C ASN A 169 -0.73 7.46 30.00
N GLU A 170 -0.23 6.86 28.91
CA GLU A 170 1.19 6.54 28.58
C GLU A 170 1.31 5.85 27.19
N SER A 171 0.18 5.59 26.52
CA SER A 171 0.06 4.61 25.44
C SER A 171 0.40 5.10 24.02
N THR A 172 0.70 6.37 23.77
CA THR A 172 0.84 6.89 22.38
C THR A 172 2.08 6.36 21.64
N MET A 173 3.17 6.07 22.34
CA MET A 173 4.37 5.46 21.74
C MET A 173 4.24 3.94 21.59
N ALA A 174 3.66 3.27 22.60
CA ALA A 174 3.39 1.84 22.56
C ALA A 174 2.36 1.48 21.47
N MET A 175 1.30 2.28 21.30
CA MET A 175 0.25 2.06 20.28
C MET A 175 0.76 2.14 18.83
N LYS A 176 1.73 3.02 18.53
CA LYS A 176 2.37 3.06 17.21
C LYS A 176 3.13 1.76 16.93
N SER A 177 3.80 1.21 17.93
CA SER A 177 4.49 -0.08 17.88
C SER A 177 3.52 -1.26 17.70
N THR A 178 2.38 -1.26 18.40
CA THR A 178 1.35 -2.32 18.30
C THR A 178 0.62 -2.31 16.96
N LYS A 179 0.36 -1.14 16.36
CA LYS A 179 -0.27 -1.04 15.03
C LYS A 179 0.66 -1.51 13.92
N MET A 180 1.93 -1.14 13.99
CA MET A 180 2.97 -1.68 13.10
C MET A 180 3.05 -3.22 13.22
N ALA A 181 2.93 -3.75 14.44
CA ALA A 181 2.84 -5.20 14.66
C ALA A 181 1.58 -5.85 14.03
N SER A 182 0.42 -5.17 14.00
CA SER A 182 -0.78 -5.71 13.32
C SER A 182 -0.64 -5.79 11.79
N TYR A 183 0.08 -4.85 11.19
CA TYR A 183 0.43 -4.88 9.76
C TYR A 183 1.47 -5.97 9.47
N PHE A 184 2.48 -6.13 10.33
CA PHE A 184 3.42 -7.27 10.27
C PHE A 184 2.71 -8.61 10.48
N LEU A 185 1.66 -8.67 11.29
CA LEU A 185 0.82 -9.86 11.46
C LEU A 185 0.02 -10.17 10.18
N ARG A 186 -0.46 -9.15 9.46
CA ARG A 186 -1.10 -9.35 8.14
C ARG A 186 -0.11 -9.89 7.11
N GLU A 187 1.12 -9.39 7.12
CA GLU A 187 2.24 -9.87 6.28
C GLU A 187 2.60 -11.33 6.64
N PHE A 188 2.75 -11.64 7.93
CA PHE A 188 3.03 -12.98 8.43
C PHE A 188 1.87 -13.96 8.17
N LEU A 189 0.62 -13.50 8.26
CA LEU A 189 -0.57 -14.30 7.95
C LEU A 189 -0.70 -14.54 6.44
N MET A 190 -0.32 -13.59 5.59
CA MET A 190 -0.28 -13.80 4.13
C MET A 190 0.82 -14.80 3.76
N GLU A 191 2.02 -14.69 4.35
CA GLU A 191 3.06 -15.71 4.17
C GLU A 191 2.64 -17.09 4.70
N ALA A 192 1.95 -17.14 5.85
CA ALA A 192 1.45 -18.37 6.45
C ALA A 192 0.30 -18.97 5.63
N LEU A 193 -0.60 -18.14 5.06
CA LEU A 193 -1.68 -18.57 4.17
C LEU A 193 -1.13 -19.12 2.86
N VAL A 194 -0.10 -18.48 2.28
CA VAL A 194 0.61 -19.01 1.11
C VAL A 194 1.23 -20.37 1.42
N LYS A 195 1.88 -20.52 2.59
CA LYS A 195 2.43 -21.82 3.04
C LYS A 195 1.36 -22.86 3.35
N LEU A 196 0.18 -22.48 3.86
CA LEU A 196 -0.93 -23.39 4.15
C LEU A 196 -1.63 -23.88 2.88
N VAL A 197 -1.71 -23.03 1.84
CA VAL A 197 -2.24 -23.40 0.52
C VAL A 197 -1.26 -24.33 -0.22
N ASP A 198 0.05 -24.20 -0.01
CA ASP A 198 1.06 -25.14 -0.53
C ASP A 198 0.94 -26.55 0.11
N VAL A 199 0.48 -26.66 1.36
CA VAL A 199 0.38 -27.96 2.06
C VAL A 199 -0.89 -28.74 1.65
N SER A 200 -1.99 -28.06 1.32
CA SER A 200 -3.23 -28.72 0.90
C SER A 200 -3.22 -29.25 -0.53
N PHE A 201 -2.23 -28.87 -1.36
CA PHE A 201 -2.11 -29.33 -2.76
C PHE A 201 -1.14 -30.50 -2.96
N TYR A 202 -0.39 -30.90 -1.92
CA TYR A 202 0.48 -32.07 -1.92
C TYR A 202 -0.11 -33.28 -1.15
N ALA A 203 -1.38 -33.20 -0.76
CA ALA A 203 -2.11 -34.27 -0.10
C ALA A 203 -3.15 -34.90 -1.03
N GLU A 204 -2.72 -35.39 -2.19
CA GLU A 204 -3.40 -36.40 -3.00
C GLU A 204 -2.39 -37.19 -3.84
#